data_AF-A0AAX6NII3-F1
#
_entry.id   AF-A0AAX6NII3-F1
#
_cell.length_a   1.000
_cell.length_b   1.000
_cell.length_c   1.000
_cell.angle_alpha   90.00
_cell.angle_beta   90.00
_cell.angle_gamma   90.00
#
_symmetry.space_group_name_H-M   'P 1'
#
loop_
_entity.id
_entity.type
_entity.pdbx_description
1 polymer ?
#
loop_
_entity_poly.entity_id
_entity_poly.type
_entity_poly.pdbx_seq_one_letter_code
_entity_poly.pdbx_strand_id
1 'polypeptide(L)'
;MSVDTDRLVSFFILWGTPAVFSIIEYFKLSKTEKKEAIRDLTSLKSIVTIGFILIGGVMASLGRVLSLLPLHVIGIFILAIGGIVGAVEAWKTERKRSIVILVFIVSMIALTFVI
;
A
#
# COMPACT_ATOMS: atom_id res chain seq x y z
N MET A 1 -23.00 -2.03 11.09
CA MET A 1 -21.77 -1.40 10.57
C MET A 1 -22.06 0.07 10.38
N SER A 2 -21.35 0.96 11.07
CA SER A 2 -21.48 2.42 10.89
C SER A 2 -20.35 2.89 10.00
N VAL A 3 -20.69 3.60 8.92
CA VAL A 3 -19.71 4.18 8.01
C VAL A 3 -19.37 5.58 8.49
N ASP A 4 -18.10 5.80 8.79
CA ASP A 4 -17.57 7.12 9.13
C ASP A 4 -17.36 7.92 7.84
N THR A 5 -18.25 8.87 7.56
CA THR A 5 -18.29 9.60 6.28
C THR A 5 -17.12 10.58 6.16
N ASP A 6 -16.63 11.12 7.27
CA ASP A 6 -15.50 12.06 7.28
C ASP A 6 -14.20 11.32 6.91
N ARG A 7 -14.04 10.10 7.43
CA ARG A 7 -12.93 9.22 7.08
C ARG A 7 -13.03 8.65 5.67
N LEU A 8 -14.23 8.46 5.15
CA LEU A 8 -14.48 7.96 3.80
C LEU A 8 -13.90 8.91 2.74
N VAL A 9 -14.06 10.22 2.91
CA VAL A 9 -13.47 11.23 2.00
C VAL A 9 -11.95 11.09 1.99
N SER A 10 -11.33 11.03 3.17
CA SER A 10 -9.90 10.92 3.31
C SER A 10 -9.35 9.59 2.78
N PHE A 11 -10.10 8.50 2.91
CA PHE A 11 -9.80 7.21 2.30
C PHE A 11 -9.72 7.30 0.78
N PHE A 12 -10.71 7.93 0.13
CA PHE A 12 -10.70 8.08 -1.33
C PHE A 12 -9.60 9.02 -1.83
N ILE A 13 -9.24 10.04 -1.07
CA ILE A 13 -8.09 10.89 -1.41
C ILE A 13 -6.80 10.07 -1.31
N LEU A 14 -6.59 9.35 -0.22
CA LEU A 14 -5.36 8.61 0.01
C LEU A 14 -5.17 7.44 -0.97
N TRP A 15 -6.23 6.68 -1.24
CA TRP A 15 -6.13 5.46 -2.06
C TRP A 15 -6.66 5.63 -3.48
N GLY A 16 -7.71 6.44 -3.66
CA GLY A 16 -8.31 6.68 -4.97
C GLY A 16 -7.44 7.55 -5.86
N THR A 17 -6.81 8.60 -5.34
CA THR A 17 -5.95 9.48 -6.15
C THR A 17 -4.76 8.72 -6.76
N PRO A 18 -3.92 7.99 -6.00
CA PRO A 18 -2.83 7.21 -6.60
C PRO A 18 -3.32 6.10 -7.54
N ALA A 19 -4.46 5.47 -7.25
CA ALA A 19 -5.04 4.47 -8.14
C ALA A 19 -5.44 5.07 -9.49
N VAL A 20 -6.13 6.21 -9.49
CA VAL A 20 -6.52 6.91 -10.72
C VAL A 20 -5.30 7.34 -11.52
N PHE A 21 -4.28 7.93 -10.87
CA PHE A 21 -3.04 8.31 -11.54
C PHE A 21 -2.34 7.11 -12.18
N SER A 22 -2.23 6.00 -11.44
CA SER A 22 -1.59 4.77 -11.93
C SER A 22 -2.34 4.17 -13.12
N ILE A 23 -3.68 4.20 -13.10
CA ILE A 23 -4.52 3.74 -14.21
C ILE A 23 -4.30 4.63 -15.45
N ILE A 24 -4.33 5.96 -15.28
CA ILE A 24 -4.11 6.91 -16.38
C ILE A 24 -2.73 6.71 -17.01
N GLU A 25 -1.69 6.58 -16.19
CA GLU A 25 -0.33 6.33 -16.67
C GLU A 25 -0.23 4.99 -17.40
N TYR A 26 -0.82 3.93 -16.84
CA TYR A 26 -0.85 2.62 -17.49
C TYR A 26 -1.47 2.68 -18.89
N PHE A 27 -2.56 3.43 -19.09
CA PHE A 27 -3.18 3.55 -20.40
C PHE A 27 -2.31 4.24 -21.45
N LYS A 28 -1.44 5.17 -21.04
CA LYS A 28 -0.50 5.89 -21.91
C LYS A 28 0.65 5.02 -22.44
N LEU A 29 0.95 3.91 -21.77
CA LEU A 29 2.03 2.99 -22.15
C LEU A 29 1.75 2.27 -23.48
N SER A 30 2.81 2.02 -24.24
CA SER A 30 2.80 1.15 -25.42
C SER A 30 2.52 -0.32 -25.05
N LYS A 31 2.25 -1.17 -26.05
CA LYS A 31 1.96 -2.59 -25.81
C LYS A 31 3.13 -3.33 -25.13
N THR A 32 4.36 -2.99 -25.48
CA THR A 32 5.57 -3.60 -24.90
C THR A 32 5.77 -3.16 -23.46
N GLU A 33 5.65 -1.85 -23.19
CA GLU A 33 5.77 -1.29 -21.84
C GLU A 33 4.68 -1.82 -20.90
N LYS A 34 3.43 -1.96 -21.38
CA LYS A 34 2.34 -2.58 -20.60
C LYS A 34 2.68 -4.00 -20.17
N LYS A 35 3.29 -4.78 -21.07
CA LYS A 35 3.67 -6.17 -20.79
C LYS A 35 4.79 -6.24 -19.75
N GLU A 36 5.78 -5.35 -19.85
CA GLU A 36 6.86 -5.25 -18.87
C GLU A 36 6.35 -4.80 -17.50
N ALA A 37 5.52 -3.76 -17.45
CA ALA A 37 4.92 -3.27 -16.21
C ALA A 37 4.10 -4.37 -15.50
N ILE A 38 3.27 -5.12 -16.23
CA ILE A 38 2.54 -6.26 -15.67
C ILE A 38 3.51 -7.33 -15.16
N ARG A 39 4.55 -7.69 -15.92
CA ARG A 39 5.53 -8.70 -15.51
C ARG A 39 6.24 -8.30 -14.22
N ASP A 40 6.60 -7.04 -14.09
CA ASP A 40 7.30 -6.54 -12.91
C ASP A 40 6.35 -6.49 -11.70
N LEU A 41 5.12 -6.03 -11.89
CA LEU A 41 4.09 -5.99 -10.84
C LEU A 41 3.68 -7.40 -10.36
N THR A 42 3.65 -8.38 -11.26
CA THR A 42 3.28 -9.78 -10.97
C THR A 42 4.46 -10.63 -10.52
N SER A 43 5.67 -10.07 -10.43
CA SER A 43 6.80 -10.76 -9.84
C SER A 43 6.53 -11.08 -8.36
N LEU A 44 6.99 -12.23 -7.89
CA LEU A 44 6.80 -12.66 -6.49
C LEU A 44 7.29 -11.59 -5.50
N LYS A 45 8.44 -10.98 -5.81
CA LYS A 45 9.01 -9.86 -5.07
C LYS A 45 8.04 -8.69 -4.97
N SER A 46 7.49 -8.24 -6.10
CA SER A 46 6.55 -7.12 -6.15
C SER A 46 5.25 -7.45 -5.40
N ILE A 47 4.70 -8.64 -5.59
CA ILE A 47 3.48 -9.09 -4.91
C ILE A 47 3.66 -9.06 -3.38
N VAL A 48 4.77 -9.60 -2.88
CA VAL A 48 5.03 -9.67 -1.43
C VAL A 48 5.36 -8.30 -0.85
N THR A 49 5.99 -7.41 -1.60
CA THR A 49 6.36 -6.07 -1.10
C THR A 49 5.25 -5.06 -1.39
N ILE A 50 5.14 -4.62 -2.63
CA ILE A 50 4.18 -3.61 -3.09
C ILE A 50 2.74 -4.10 -2.84
N GLY A 51 2.44 -5.35 -3.20
CA GLY A 51 1.09 -5.89 -3.03
C GLY A 51 0.64 -5.91 -1.58
N PHE A 52 1.46 -6.39 -0.65
CA PHE A 52 1.11 -6.42 0.77
C PHE A 52 1.05 -5.02 1.38
N ILE A 53 1.93 -4.10 0.97
CA ILE A 53 1.87 -2.71 1.43
C ILE A 53 0.56 -2.06 0.99
N LEU A 54 0.19 -2.20 -0.28
CA LEU A 54 -1.05 -1.63 -0.82
C LEU A 54 -2.29 -2.27 -0.19
N ILE A 55 -2.40 -3.61 -0.23
CA ILE A 55 -3.57 -4.33 0.29
C ILE A 55 -3.70 -4.14 1.80
N GLY A 56 -2.60 -4.24 2.55
CA GLY A 56 -2.59 -4.04 3.99
C GLY A 56 -3.00 -2.64 4.37
N GLY A 57 -2.47 -1.61 3.70
CA GLY A 57 -2.85 -0.22 3.95
C GLY A 57 -4.31 0.06 3.60
N VAL A 58 -4.81 -0.46 2.47
CA VAL A 58 -6.23 -0.33 2.09
C VAL A 58 -7.13 -1.02 3.11
N MET A 59 -6.83 -2.26 3.50
CA MET A 59 -7.59 -3.00 4.51
C MET A 59 -7.57 -2.30 5.86
N ALA A 60 -6.41 -1.79 6.29
CA ALA A 60 -6.27 -1.07 7.54
C ALA A 60 -7.16 0.18 7.56
N SER A 61 -7.08 0.98 6.50
CA SER A 61 -7.87 2.22 6.36
C SER A 61 -9.36 1.92 6.25
N LEU A 62 -9.74 0.91 5.46
CA LEU A 62 -11.13 0.50 5.27
C LEU A 62 -11.72 -0.06 6.58
N GLY A 63 -10.94 -0.82 7.36
CA GLY A 63 -11.35 -1.27 8.69
C GLY A 63 -11.73 -0.13 9.62
N ARG A 64 -11.09 1.05 9.50
CA ARG A 64 -11.46 2.24 10.29
C ARG A 64 -12.71 2.91 9.77
N VAL A 65 -12.79 3.12 8.46
CA VAL A 65 -13.97 3.70 7.79
C VAL A 65 -15.25 2.92 8.12
N LEU A 66 -15.15 1.58 8.15
CA LEU A 66 -16.29 0.69 8.41
C LEU A 66 -16.48 0.37 9.91
N SER A 67 -15.66 0.94 10.80
CA SER A 67 -15.64 0.63 12.24
C SER A 67 -15.44 -0.88 12.54
N LEU A 68 -14.68 -1.58 11.71
CA LEU A 68 -14.34 -3.00 11.81
C LEU A 68 -12.91 -3.19 12.34
N LEU A 69 -12.78 -3.23 13.67
CA LEU A 69 -11.48 -3.43 14.33
C LEU A 69 -10.70 -4.66 13.84
N PRO A 70 -11.32 -5.85 13.61
CA PRO A 70 -10.58 -7.01 13.10
C PRO A 70 -9.95 -6.75 11.72
N LEU A 71 -10.69 -6.10 10.81
CA LEU A 71 -10.20 -5.78 9.47
C LEU A 71 -9.03 -4.79 9.54
N HIS A 72 -9.13 -3.79 10.42
CA HIS A 72 -8.08 -2.81 10.64
C HIS A 72 -6.78 -3.47 11.13
N VAL A 73 -6.88 -4.34 12.14
CA VAL A 73 -5.73 -5.05 12.71
C VAL A 73 -5.09 -5.99 11.69
N ILE A 74 -5.88 -6.77 10.94
CA ILE A 74 -5.38 -7.64 9.87
C ILE A 74 -4.65 -6.82 8.81
N GLY A 75 -5.21 -5.68 8.40
CA GLY A 75 -4.57 -4.78 7.44
C GLY A 75 -3.20 -4.28 7.91
N ILE A 76 -3.09 -3.86 9.18
CA ILE A 76 -1.81 -3.45 9.78
C ILE A 76 -0.79 -4.58 9.74
N PHE A 77 -1.19 -5.82 10.08
CA PHE A 77 -0.28 -6.96 10.03
C PHE A 77 0.24 -7.23 8.61
N ILE A 78 -0.64 -7.21 7.61
CA ILE A 78 -0.25 -7.39 6.21
C ILE A 78 0.70 -6.28 5.75
N LEU A 79 0.38 -5.02 6.07
CA LEU A 79 1.20 -3.85 5.76
C LEU A 79 2.60 -3.96 6.40
N ALA A 80 2.66 -4.34 7.68
CA ALA A 80 3.91 -4.51 8.42
C ALA A 80 4.78 -5.62 7.80
N ILE A 81 4.19 -6.75 7.41
CA ILE A 81 4.92 -7.84 6.73
C ILE A 81 5.51 -7.35 5.41
N GLY A 82 4.71 -6.71 4.55
CA GLY A 82 5.18 -6.19 3.26
C GLY A 82 6.30 -5.16 3.44
N GLY A 83 6.16 -4.27 4.43
CA GLY A 83 7.15 -3.26 4.79
C GLY A 83 8.46 -3.84 5.30
N ILE A 84 8.40 -4.79 6.23
CA ILE A 84 9.58 -5.46 6.79
C ILE A 84 10.31 -6.24 5.70
N VAL A 85 9.58 -7.04 4.90
CA VAL A 85 10.19 -7.81 3.82
C VAL A 85 10.85 -6.89 2.81
N GLY A 86 10.18 -5.81 2.40
CA GLY A 86 10.74 -4.81 1.48
C GLY A 86 11.97 -4.11 2.04
N ALA A 87 11.98 -3.77 3.33
CA ALA A 87 13.13 -3.19 4.01
C ALA A 87 14.32 -4.16 4.10
N VAL A 88 14.08 -5.42 4.46
CA VAL A 88 15.11 -6.46 4.52
C VAL A 88 15.73 -6.69 3.15
N GLU A 89 14.91 -6.71 2.10
CA GLU A 89 15.41 -6.89 0.75
C GLU A 89 16.24 -5.67 0.29
N ALA A 90 15.74 -4.46 0.53
CA ALA A 90 16.47 -3.24 0.20
C ALA A 90 17.78 -3.11 0.98
N TRP A 91 17.86 -3.62 2.21
CA TRP A 91 19.07 -3.55 3.04
C TRP A 91 20.26 -4.26 2.40
N LYS A 92 20.00 -5.36 1.69
CA LYS A 92 21.04 -6.15 0.99
C LYS A 92 21.71 -5.36 -0.14
N THR A 93 21.00 -4.39 -0.70
CA THR A 93 21.51 -3.55 -1.80
C THR A 93 21.96 -2.19 -1.28
N GLU A 94 21.09 -1.48 -0.57
CA GLU A 94 21.31 -0.11 -0.11
C GLU A 94 20.67 0.15 1.25
N ARG A 95 21.51 0.30 2.28
CA ARG A 95 21.08 0.51 3.67
C ARG A 95 20.18 1.75 3.84
N LYS A 96 20.49 2.84 3.12
CA LYS A 96 19.69 4.08 3.15
C LYS A 96 18.26 3.84 2.64
N ARG A 97 18.11 3.09 1.55
CA ARG A 97 16.80 2.76 0.96
C ARG A 97 15.95 1.93 1.92
N SER A 98 16.56 0.99 2.63
CA SER A 98 15.87 0.21 3.67
C SER A 98 15.29 1.08 4.79
N ILE A 99 16.08 2.04 5.29
CA ILE A 99 15.61 2.98 6.33
C ILE A 99 14.43 3.81 5.83
N VAL A 100 14.49 4.31 4.59
CA VAL A 100 13.39 5.06 3.98
C VAL A 100 12.11 4.22 3.92
N ILE A 101 12.21 2.94 3.53
CA ILE A 101 11.05 2.04 3.51
C ILE A 101 10.48 1.85 4.91
N LEU A 102 11.31 1.62 5.93
CA LEU A 102 10.83 1.46 7.30
C LEU A 102 10.11 2.71 7.82
N VAL A 103 10.70 3.89 7.60
CA VAL A 103 10.08 5.17 7.99
C VAL A 103 8.74 5.33 7.28
N PHE A 104 8.69 5.08 5.97
CA PHE A 104 7.45 5.15 5.19
C PHE A 104 6.34 4.25 5.75
N ILE A 105 6.67 3.01 6.10
CA ILE A 105 5.69 2.04 6.64
C ILE A 105 5.20 2.44 8.02
N VAL A 106 6.08 2.91 8.90
CA VAL A 106 5.69 3.42 10.22
C VAL A 106 4.77 4.64 10.07
N SER A 107 5.09 5.55 9.16
CA SER A 107 4.23 6.69 8.85
C SER A 107 2.87 6.27 8.30
N MET A 108 2.82 5.28 7.40
CA MET A 108 1.54 4.75 6.89
C MET A 108 0.69 4.13 8.00
N ILE A 109 1.29 3.31 8.87
CA ILE A 109 0.57 2.72 10.00
C ILE A 109 0.02 3.82 10.90
N ALA A 110 0.85 4.79 11.30
CA ALA A 110 0.41 5.92 12.12
C ALA A 110 -0.75 6.69 11.47
N LEU A 111 -0.66 6.91 10.15
CA LEU A 111 -1.69 7.59 9.37
C LEU A 111 -3.03 6.85 9.45
N THR A 112 -3.06 5.51 9.43
CA THR A 112 -4.31 4.73 9.54
C THR A 112 -5.04 4.88 10.89
N PHE A 113 -4.43 5.48 11.92
CA PHE A 113 -5.11 5.80 13.17
C PHE A 113 -5.70 7.21 13.19
N VAL A 114 -5.12 8.11 12.39
CA VAL A 114 -5.53 9.51 12.27
C VAL A 114 -6.71 9.63 11.31
N ILE A 115 -6.60 8.96 10.16
CA ILE A 115 -7.67 8.83 9.17
C ILE A 115 -8.61 7.69 9.54
#